data_AF-A0A337S4M8-F1
#
_entry.id   AF-A0A337S4M8-F1
#
_cell.length_a   1.000
_cell.length_b   1.000
_cell.length_c   1.000
_cell.angle_alpha   90.00
_cell.angle_beta   90.00
_cell.angle_gamma   90.00
#
_symmetry.space_group_name_H-M   'P 1'
#
loop_
_entity.id
_entity.type
_entity.pdbx_description
1 polymer ?
#
loop_
_entity_poly.entity_id
_entity_poly.type
_entity_poly.pdbx_seq_one_letter_code
_entity_poly.pdbx_strand_id
1 'polypeptide(L)'
;MGTAAGGKAYFQRGSLLWFTVIILSFGYYTWVVFWPQSIPYQSLGPLGLFTQYLVDHHHTLLRSGYWLAWLIHVGEALYAMVLCKG
;
A
#
# COMPACT_ATOMS: atom_id res chain seq x y z
N MET A 1 36.53 21.14 -4.55
CA MET A 1 36.03 22.26 -3.72
C MET A 1 34.91 22.95 -4.48
N GLY A 2 33.77 23.10 -3.83
CA GLY A 2 32.54 23.67 -4.38
C GLY A 2 31.45 23.53 -3.33
N THR A 3 31.63 24.22 -2.20
CA THR A 3 30.67 24.31 -1.11
C THR A 3 29.41 25.02 -1.58
N ALA A 4 28.34 24.29 -1.82
CA ALA A 4 26.98 24.82 -1.79
C ALA A 4 26.34 24.41 -0.45
N ALA A 5 26.64 25.19 0.59
CA ALA A 5 25.84 25.20 1.80
C ALA A 5 24.53 25.95 1.48
N GLY A 6 23.37 25.35 1.76
CA GLY A 6 22.08 26.06 1.75
C GLY A 6 21.10 25.62 0.67
N GLY A 7 20.54 24.42 0.83
CA GLY A 7 19.36 23.99 0.08
C GLY A 7 18.78 22.79 0.78
N LYS A 8 17.84 23.00 1.69
CA LYS A 8 17.25 21.92 2.49
C LYS A 8 16.50 20.96 1.55
N ALA A 9 17.10 19.81 1.27
CA ALA A 9 16.50 18.73 0.48
C ALA A 9 15.40 18.04 1.30
N TYR A 10 14.31 18.76 1.58
CA TYR A 10 13.22 18.27 2.42
C TYR A 10 12.43 17.14 1.77
N PHE A 11 12.45 17.05 0.43
CA PHE A 11 11.77 16.00 -0.33
C PHE A 11 12.79 15.15 -1.07
N GLN A 12 13.29 14.13 -0.38
CA GLN A 12 14.03 13.04 -1.01
C GLN A 12 13.02 12.07 -1.63
N ARG A 13 13.27 11.65 -2.89
CA ARG A 13 12.45 10.63 -3.55
C ARG A 13 12.51 9.34 -2.71
N GLY A 14 11.36 8.85 -2.27
CA GLY A 14 11.28 7.59 -1.54
C GLY A 14 11.89 6.43 -2.34
N SER A 15 12.39 5.42 -1.62
CA SER A 15 13.01 4.26 -2.24
C SER A 15 12.06 3.59 -3.24
N LEU A 16 12.54 3.40 -4.48
CA LEU A 16 11.80 2.70 -5.52
C LEU A 16 11.41 1.28 -5.12
N LEU A 17 12.24 0.61 -4.32
CA LEU A 17 11.93 -0.73 -3.81
C LEU A 17 10.68 -0.70 -2.93
N TRP A 18 10.58 0.28 -2.03
CA TRP A 18 9.43 0.44 -1.15
C TRP A 18 8.16 0.81 -1.93
N PHE A 19 8.27 1.68 -2.94
CA PHE A 19 7.14 1.95 -3.83
C PHE A 19 6.65 0.69 -4.56
N THR A 20 7.56 -0.12 -5.10
CA THR A 20 7.18 -1.37 -5.77
C THR A 20 6.50 -2.34 -4.80
N VAL A 21 7.02 -2.50 -3.59
CA VAL A 21 6.41 -3.36 -2.56
C VAL A 21 5.00 -2.86 -2.23
N ILE A 22 4.82 -1.56 -2.00
CA ILE A 22 3.51 -0.97 -1.69
C ILE A 22 2.53 -1.22 -2.85
N ILE A 23 2.92 -0.95 -4.09
CA ILE A 23 2.06 -1.13 -5.27
C ILE A 23 1.64 -2.59 -5.43
N LEU A 24 2.59 -3.53 -5.31
CA LEU A 24 2.28 -4.96 -5.43
C LEU A 24 1.37 -5.44 -4.29
N SER A 25 1.63 -5.01 -3.05
CA SER A 25 0.79 -5.35 -1.90
C SER A 25 -0.63 -4.78 -2.04
N PHE A 26 -0.76 -3.52 -2.45
CA PHE A 26 -2.07 -2.89 -2.67
C PHE A 26 -2.83 -3.48 -3.85
N GLY A 27 -2.11 -3.83 -4.91
CA GLY A 27 -2.66 -4.53 -6.08
C GLY A 27 -3.20 -5.90 -5.71
N TYR A 28 -2.41 -6.70 -4.99
CA TYR A 28 -2.85 -7.98 -4.46
C TYR A 28 -4.08 -7.82 -3.55
N TYR A 29 -4.06 -6.85 -2.63
CA TYR A 29 -5.19 -6.62 -1.73
C TYR A 29 -6.46 -6.21 -2.49
N THR A 30 -6.34 -5.35 -3.49
CA THR A 30 -7.46 -4.98 -4.39
C THR A 30 -8.01 -6.23 -5.08
N TRP A 31 -7.13 -7.09 -5.59
CA TRP A 31 -7.53 -8.33 -6.23
C TRP A 31 -8.29 -9.25 -5.26
N VAL A 32 -7.81 -9.39 -4.02
CA VAL A 32 -8.46 -10.19 -2.98
C VAL A 32 -9.87 -9.67 -2.65
N VAL A 33 -10.05 -8.35 -2.60
CA VAL A 33 -11.31 -7.71 -2.18
C VAL A 33 -12.36 -7.68 -3.30
N PHE A 34 -11.95 -7.48 -4.55
CA PHE A 34 -12.87 -7.33 -5.67
C PHE A 34 -13.00 -8.58 -6.54
N TRP A 35 -11.95 -9.40 -6.61
CA TRP A 35 -11.93 -10.60 -7.43
C TRP A 35 -11.20 -11.76 -6.74
N PRO A 36 -11.70 -12.23 -5.58
CA PRO A 36 -11.06 -13.33 -4.85
C PRO A 36 -11.01 -14.63 -5.65
N GLN A 37 -11.99 -14.87 -6.52
CA GLN A 37 -12.12 -16.16 -7.22
C GLN A 37 -11.02 -16.44 -8.27
N SER A 38 -10.30 -15.43 -8.77
CA SER A 38 -9.17 -15.68 -9.69
C SER A 38 -7.85 -15.88 -8.96
N ILE A 39 -7.81 -15.77 -7.63
CA ILE A 39 -6.56 -15.88 -6.90
C ILE A 39 -6.24 -17.36 -6.70
N PRO A 40 -5.08 -17.84 -7.17
CA PRO A 40 -4.67 -19.23 -6.96
C PRO A 40 -4.15 -19.41 -5.53
N TYR A 41 -5.06 -19.45 -4.54
CA TYR A 41 -4.74 -19.56 -3.11
C TYR A 41 -3.83 -20.76 -2.80
N GLN A 42 -4.02 -21.89 -3.49
CA GLN A 42 -3.19 -23.08 -3.30
C GLN A 42 -1.73 -22.88 -3.74
N SER A 43 -1.47 -22.04 -4.75
CA SER A 43 -0.11 -21.76 -5.24
C SER A 43 0.64 -20.73 -4.39
N LEU A 44 -0.08 -19.94 -3.58
CA LEU A 44 0.48 -18.93 -2.67
C LEU A 44 0.94 -19.53 -1.33
N GLY A 45 0.75 -20.84 -1.13
CA GLY A 45 1.15 -21.55 0.08
C GLY A 45 0.44 -21.02 1.34
N PRO A 46 1.14 -20.81 2.46
CA PRO A 46 0.51 -20.46 3.73
C PRO A 46 -0.20 -19.09 3.68
N LEU A 47 0.33 -18.13 2.92
CA LEU A 47 -0.31 -16.82 2.72
C LEU A 47 -1.63 -16.96 1.97
N GLY A 48 -1.68 -17.86 0.98
CA GLY A 48 -2.90 -18.14 0.24
C GLY A 48 -4.00 -18.71 1.13
N LEU A 49 -3.68 -19.70 1.96
CA LEU A 49 -4.62 -20.28 2.92
C LEU A 49 -5.14 -19.25 3.93
N PHE A 50 -4.26 -18.39 4.45
CA PHE A 50 -4.66 -17.30 5.34
C PHE A 50 -5.60 -16.33 4.63
N THR A 51 -5.24 -15.90 3.42
CA THR A 51 -6.06 -14.96 2.65
C THR A 51 -7.42 -15.57 2.31
N GLN A 52 -7.45 -16.85 1.94
CA GLN A 52 -8.68 -17.60 1.67
C GLN A 52 -9.58 -17.67 2.90
N TYR A 53 -9.02 -17.94 4.08
CA TYR A 53 -9.76 -17.94 5.34
C TYR A 53 -10.39 -16.56 5.62
N LEU A 54 -9.63 -15.47 5.41
CA LEU A 54 -10.15 -14.11 5.59
C LEU A 54 -11.25 -13.77 4.57
N VAL A 55 -11.12 -14.23 3.33
CA VAL A 55 -12.13 -14.01 2.29
C VAL A 55 -13.42 -14.74 2.63
N ASP A 56 -13.31 -15.99 3.07
CA ASP A 56 -14.45 -16.86 3.34
C ASP A 56 -15.21 -16.45 4.63
N HIS A 57 -14.49 -16.19 5.72
CA HIS A 57 -15.10 -15.90 7.02
C HIS A 57 -15.24 -14.40 7.34
N HIS A 58 -14.40 -13.55 6.75
CA HIS A 58 -14.21 -12.16 7.20
C HIS A 58 -14.19 -11.14 6.06
N HIS A 59 -15.00 -11.36 5.03
CA HIS A 59 -15.05 -10.50 3.86
C HIS A 59 -15.32 -9.01 4.19
N THR A 60 -16.15 -8.75 5.21
CA THR A 60 -16.42 -7.38 5.69
C THR A 60 -15.17 -6.73 6.30
N LEU A 61 -14.33 -7.49 7.02
CA LEU A 61 -13.07 -6.98 7.55
C LEU A 61 -12.08 -6.66 6.43
N LEU A 62 -12.01 -7.50 5.39
CA LEU A 62 -11.16 -7.23 4.23
C LEU A 62 -11.58 -5.95 3.50
N ARG A 63 -12.89 -5.74 3.28
CA ARG A 63 -13.38 -4.51 2.65
C ARG A 63 -13.17 -3.27 3.53
N SER A 64 -13.40 -3.39 4.84
CA SER A 64 -13.16 -2.30 5.79
C SER A 64 -11.67 -1.92 5.85
N GLY A 65 -10.79 -2.92 5.96
CA GLY A 65 -9.34 -2.73 5.94
C GLY A 65 -8.84 -2.11 4.64
N TYR A 66 -9.48 -2.42 3.50
CA TYR A 66 -9.13 -1.84 2.20
C TYR A 66 -9.42 -0.34 2.17
N TRP A 67 -10.62 0.06 2.61
CA TRP A 67 -10.97 1.47 2.72
C TRP A 67 -10.09 2.20 3.72
N LEU A 68 -9.78 1.58 4.86
CA LEU A 68 -8.86 2.13 5.85
C LEU A 68 -7.47 2.36 5.25
N ALA A 69 -6.94 1.39 4.52
CA ALA A 69 -5.63 1.51 3.86
C ALA A 69 -5.63 2.64 2.82
N TRP A 70 -6.71 2.78 2.04
CA TRP A 70 -6.90 3.91 1.12
C TRP A 70 -6.92 5.26 1.86
N LEU A 71 -7.67 5.36 2.95
CA LEU A 71 -7.75 6.57 3.76
C LEU A 71 -6.38 6.97 4.32
N ILE A 72 -5.58 6.01 4.78
CA ILE A 72 -4.23 6.27 5.27
C ILE A 72 -3.34 6.79 4.13
N HIS A 73 -3.30 6.11 2.99
CA HIS A 73 -2.43 6.51 1.88
C HIS A 73 -2.84 7.87 1.28
N VAL A 74 -4.13 8.13 1.12
CA VAL A 74 -4.64 9.42 0.67
C VAL A 74 -4.38 10.49 1.72
N GLY A 75 -4.57 10.19 3.00
CA GLY A 75 -4.29 11.10 4.11
C GLY A 75 -2.81 11.53 4.14
N GLU A 76 -1.88 10.58 4.06
CA GLU A 76 -0.44 10.84 3.97
C GLU A 76 -0.09 11.67 2.74
N ALA A 77 -0.69 11.37 1.58
CA ALA A 77 -0.47 12.14 0.35
C ALA A 77 -0.98 13.58 0.47
N LEU A 78 -2.18 13.78 1.04
CA LEU A 78 -2.73 15.11 1.30
C LEU A 78 -1.86 15.88 2.31
N TYR A 79 -1.45 15.22 3.38
CA TYR A 79 -0.58 15.80 4.40
C TYR A 79 0.76 16.25 3.81
N ALA A 80 1.40 15.39 3.01
CA ALA A 80 2.62 15.74 2.29
C ALA A 80 2.43 16.95 1.38
N MET A 81 1.32 17.05 0.65
CA MET A 81 1.02 18.22 -0.19
C MET A 81 0.83 19.51 0.62
N VAL A 82 0.22 19.43 1.81
CA VAL A 82 0.10 20.57 2.73
C VAL A 82 1.47 20.97 3.26
N LEU A 83 2.32 20.02 3.65
CA LEU A 83 3.69 20.30 4.11
C LEU A 83 4.57 20.88 3.00
N CYS A 84 4.41 20.43 1.75
CA CYS A 84 5.11 20.99 0.59
C CYS A 84 4.73 22.44 0.28
N LYS A 85 3.54 22.89 0.74
CA LYS A 85 3.04 24.26 0.54
C LYS A 85 3.45 25.22 1.66
N GLY A 86 3.98 24.70 2.77
CA GLY A 86 4.37 25.46 3.97
C GLY A 86 5.83 25.93 3.97
#